data_AF-A0A2W6AYT0-F1
#
_entry.id   AF-A0A2W6AYT0-F1
#
_cell.length_a   1.000
_cell.length_b   1.000
_cell.length_c   1.000
_cell.angle_alpha   90.00
_cell.angle_beta   90.00
_cell.angle_gamma   90.00
#
_symmetry.space_group_name_H-M   'P 1'
#
loop_
_entity.id
_entity.type
_entity.pdbx_description
1 polymer ?
#
loop_
_entity_poly.entity_id
_entity_poly.type
_entity_poly.pdbx_seq_one_letter_code
_entity_poly.pdbx_strand_id
1 'polypeptide(L)'
;MPVMPLHRHPANQRRYDQRTFGERLADQVTASFGSWAFISVQTVIVIIWIGVNLLAFLHGWDPYPFILLNLVFSTQAAYAAPLLLLSQNRQAERDRIKAEHDFRVNQLSLQFLIAWHRDAHPVGCECVSKLGPAADDALAELDRELLAPTSDCVTNGQQVKPGATR
;
A
#
# COMPACT_ATOMS: atom_id res chain seq x y z
N MET A 1 31.38 16.34 0.75
CA MET A 1 30.23 16.85 -0.02
C MET A 1 29.06 17.01 0.94
N PRO A 2 28.36 18.17 0.96
CA PRO A 2 27.26 18.38 1.90
C PRO A 2 26.00 17.61 1.44
N VAL A 3 25.49 16.76 2.32
CA VAL A 3 24.20 16.07 2.14
C VAL A 3 23.06 17.10 2.23
N MET A 4 22.24 17.18 1.18
CA MET A 4 21.10 18.09 1.11
C MET A 4 20.02 17.64 2.12
N PRO A 5 19.48 18.55 2.95
CA PRO A 5 18.49 18.18 3.97
C PRO A 5 17.19 17.69 3.31
N LEU A 6 16.58 16.66 3.91
CA LEU A 6 15.34 16.03 3.46
C LEU A 6 14.19 17.07 3.47
N HIS A 7 13.98 17.74 2.34
CA HIS A 7 12.95 18.77 2.20
C HIS A 7 11.57 18.09 2.17
N ARG A 8 10.84 18.16 3.29
CA ARG A 8 9.48 17.60 3.39
C ARG A 8 8.54 18.42 2.51
N HIS A 9 8.07 17.83 1.41
CA HIS A 9 7.23 18.53 0.43
C HIS A 9 5.91 19.00 1.08
N PRO A 10 5.52 20.29 0.96
CA PRO A 10 4.30 20.84 1.57
C PRO A 10 2.99 20.24 1.03
N ALA A 11 3.06 19.48 -0.06
CA ALA A 11 1.94 18.75 -0.64
C ALA A 11 1.38 17.66 0.31
N ASN A 12 2.21 17.10 1.20
CA ASN A 12 1.75 16.09 2.16
C ASN A 12 0.91 16.71 3.29
N GLN A 13 1.18 17.96 3.68
CA GLN A 13 0.47 18.63 4.78
C GLN A 13 -0.95 19.05 4.40
N ARG A 14 -1.16 19.56 3.18
CA ARG A 14 -2.50 20.03 2.76
C ARG A 14 -3.54 18.91 2.62
N ARG A 15 -3.12 17.65 2.50
CA ARG A 15 -4.01 16.50 2.30
C ARG A 15 -4.63 15.96 3.61
N TYR A 16 -4.13 16.38 4.76
CA TYR A 16 -4.66 15.97 6.07
C TYR A 16 -5.75 16.91 6.61
N ASP A 17 -5.75 18.18 6.21
CA ASP A 17 -6.51 19.23 6.90
C ASP A 17 -7.95 19.43 6.37
N GLN A 18 -8.33 18.75 5.29
CA GLN A 18 -9.66 18.90 4.66
C GLN A 18 -10.43 17.59 4.49
N ARG A 19 -10.18 16.56 5.32
CA ARG A 19 -10.94 15.32 5.22
C ARG A 19 -12.38 15.52 5.69
N THR A 20 -13.31 15.45 4.75
CA THR A 20 -14.74 15.37 5.04
C THR A 20 -15.06 14.11 5.84
N PHE A 21 -16.17 14.11 6.59
CA PHE A 21 -16.56 12.98 7.44
C PHE A 21 -16.62 11.64 6.68
N GLY A 22 -17.01 11.68 5.41
CA GLY A 22 -17.01 10.50 4.52
C GLY A 22 -15.62 10.00 4.12
N GLU A 23 -14.63 10.89 4.01
CA GLU A 23 -13.23 10.49 3.76
C GLU A 23 -12.61 9.80 4.97
N ARG A 24 -12.90 10.29 6.18
CA ARG A 24 -12.44 9.65 7.42
C ARG A 24 -13.01 8.25 7.59
N LEU A 25 -14.30 8.08 7.31
CA LEU A 25 -14.96 6.78 7.37
C LEU A 25 -14.39 5.82 6.31
N ALA A 26 -14.18 6.31 5.08
CA ALA A 26 -13.58 5.53 4.00
C ALA A 26 -12.14 5.10 4.32
N ASP A 27 -11.34 5.97 4.95
CA ASP A 27 -9.97 5.65 5.36
C ASP A 27 -9.93 4.65 6.53
N GLN A 28 -10.84 4.77 7.51
CA GLN A 28 -10.97 3.79 8.58
C GLN A 28 -11.38 2.42 8.04
N VAL A 29 -12.38 2.38 7.17
CA VAL A 29 -12.87 1.14 6.54
C VAL A 29 -11.79 0.52 5.64
N THR A 30 -11.06 1.33 4.86
CA THR A 30 -9.94 0.88 4.02
C THR A 30 -8.79 0.33 4.87
N ALA A 31 -8.45 0.99 5.98
CA ALA A 31 -7.44 0.51 6.92
C ALA A 31 -7.90 -0.77 7.66
N SER A 32 -9.21 -0.93 7.91
CA SER A 32 -9.78 -2.11 8.54
C SER A 32 -9.74 -3.34 7.63
N PHE A 33 -10.06 -3.23 6.33
CA PHE A 33 -10.03 -4.37 5.42
C PHE A 33 -8.64 -5.03 5.25
N GLY A 34 -7.56 -4.28 5.50
CA GLY A 34 -6.18 -4.80 5.52
C GLY A 34 -5.67 -5.24 6.90
N SER A 35 -6.52 -5.18 7.94
CA SER A 35 -6.12 -5.41 9.34
C SER A 35 -6.79 -6.66 9.92
N TRP A 36 -6.04 -7.40 10.73
CA TRP A 36 -6.54 -8.54 11.52
C TRP A 36 -7.76 -8.19 12.39
N ALA A 37 -7.93 -6.92 12.74
CA ALA A 37 -9.07 -6.43 13.50
C ALA A 37 -10.42 -6.65 12.78
N PHE A 38 -10.50 -6.47 11.45
CA PHE A 38 -11.76 -6.63 10.72
C PHE A 38 -12.27 -8.08 10.74
N ILE A 39 -11.36 -9.03 10.54
CA ILE A 39 -11.67 -10.46 10.63
C ILE A 39 -12.17 -10.80 12.03
N SER A 40 -11.49 -10.31 13.07
CA SER A 40 -11.90 -10.56 14.46
C SER A 40 -13.29 -10.01 14.79
N VAL A 41 -13.61 -8.79 14.34
CA VAL A 41 -14.94 -8.19 14.54
C VAL A 41 -16.01 -9.00 13.82
N GLN A 42 -15.75 -9.43 12.59
CA GLN A 42 -16.75 -10.17 11.82
C GLN A 42 -16.99 -11.58 12.35
N THR A 43 -15.97 -12.24 12.88
CA THR A 43 -16.12 -13.51 13.61
C THR A 43 -16.95 -13.32 14.89
N VAL A 44 -16.69 -12.26 15.67
CA VAL A 44 -17.47 -11.97 16.89
C VAL A 44 -18.95 -11.69 16.57
N ILE A 45 -19.23 -10.92 15.52
CA ILE A 45 -20.60 -10.65 15.08
C ILE A 45 -21.34 -11.94 14.70
N VAL A 46 -20.69 -12.85 13.97
CA VAL A 46 -21.28 -14.16 13.62
C VAL A 46 -21.56 -14.99 14.87
N ILE A 47 -20.63 -15.03 15.84
CA ILE A 47 -20.80 -15.77 17.11
C ILE A 47 -21.97 -15.19 17.92
N ILE A 48 -22.07 -13.87 18.05
CA ILE A 48 -23.18 -13.20 18.74
C ILE A 48 -24.50 -13.53 18.05
N TRP A 49 -24.53 -13.53 16.71
CA TRP A 49 -25.73 -13.86 15.94
C TRP A 49 -26.18 -15.31 16.13
N ILE A 50 -25.24 -16.26 16.17
CA ILE A 50 -25.54 -17.65 16.51
C ILE A 50 -26.17 -17.72 17.91
N GLY A 51 -25.62 -17.00 18.89
CA GLY A 51 -26.16 -16.94 20.25
C GLY A 51 -27.58 -16.38 20.32
N VAL A 52 -27.86 -15.28 19.62
CA VAL A 52 -29.21 -14.69 19.51
C VAL A 52 -30.18 -15.66 18.82
N ASN A 53 -29.73 -16.36 17.78
CA ASN A 53 -30.55 -17.34 17.06
C ASN A 53 -30.94 -18.54 17.96
N LEU A 54 -30.00 -19.04 18.77
CA LEU A 54 -30.30 -20.07 19.78
C LEU A 54 -31.30 -19.59 20.83
N LEU A 55 -31.22 -18.32 21.27
CA LEU A 55 -32.16 -17.74 22.23
C LEU A 55 -33.55 -17.49 21.63
N ALA A 56 -33.63 -17.15 20.34
CA ALA A 56 -34.87 -16.96 19.61
C ALA A 56 -35.60 -18.30 19.35
N PHE A 57 -34.86 -19.38 19.11
CA PHE A 57 -35.40 -20.73 19.00
C PHE A 57 -36.14 -21.18 20.28
N LEU A 58 -35.70 -20.71 21.46
CA LEU A 58 -36.34 -21.00 22.74
C LEU A 58 -37.67 -20.24 22.96
N HIS A 59 -37.91 -19.14 22.25
CA HIS A 59 -39.11 -18.29 22.41
C HIS A 59 -40.17 -18.49 21.30
N GLY A 60 -39.96 -19.41 20.34
CA GLY A 60 -40.94 -19.71 19.29
C GLY A 60 -41.16 -18.59 18.26
N TRP A 61 -40.35 -17.54 18.30
CA TRP A 61 -40.30 -16.51 17.27
C TRP A 61 -39.38 -16.98 16.15
N ASP A 62 -40.02 -17.52 15.11
CA ASP A 62 -39.55 -17.94 13.78
C ASP A 62 -39.11 -19.43 13.59
N PRO A 63 -40.05 -20.32 13.19
CA PRO A 63 -39.75 -21.68 12.70
C PRO A 63 -39.06 -21.69 11.32
N TYR A 64 -38.26 -22.72 11.08
CA TYR A 64 -37.52 -23.07 9.85
C TYR A 64 -38.22 -22.67 8.51
N PRO A 65 -37.53 -22.08 7.50
CA PRO A 65 -36.13 -21.68 7.39
C PRO A 65 -35.94 -20.19 7.72
N PHE A 66 -34.79 -19.83 8.27
CA PHE A 66 -34.44 -18.47 8.73
C PHE A 66 -34.45 -17.42 7.59
N ILE A 67 -35.63 -17.02 7.13
CA ILE A 67 -35.85 -16.22 5.92
C ILE A 67 -35.24 -14.82 6.08
N LEU A 68 -35.36 -14.23 7.27
CA LEU A 68 -34.84 -12.90 7.57
C LEU A 68 -33.31 -12.89 7.65
N LEU A 69 -32.68 -13.94 8.17
CA LEU A 69 -31.22 -14.05 8.26
C LEU A 69 -30.58 -14.22 6.88
N ASN A 70 -31.14 -15.11 6.07
CA ASN A 70 -30.65 -15.29 4.71
C ASN A 70 -30.83 -14.00 3.89
N LEU A 71 -31.93 -13.27 4.07
CA LEU A 71 -32.18 -12.01 3.36
C LEU A 71 -31.15 -10.94 3.75
N VAL A 72 -30.90 -10.74 5.04
CA VAL A 72 -29.97 -9.71 5.53
C VAL A 72 -28.53 -10.06 5.15
N PHE A 73 -28.10 -11.31 5.32
CA PHE A 73 -26.75 -11.72 4.95
C PHE A 73 -26.51 -11.68 3.44
N SER A 74 -27.52 -12.07 2.64
CA SER A 74 -27.45 -11.93 1.17
C SER A 74 -27.32 -10.47 0.76
N THR A 75 -28.09 -9.58 1.39
CA THR A 75 -27.98 -8.13 1.17
C THR A 75 -26.63 -7.59 1.65
N GLN A 76 -26.10 -8.12 2.75
CA GLN A 76 -24.78 -7.77 3.29
C GLN A 76 -23.67 -8.08 2.28
N ALA A 77 -23.67 -9.30 1.74
CA ALA A 77 -22.74 -9.70 0.70
C ALA A 77 -22.90 -8.85 -0.58
N ALA A 78 -24.15 -8.55 -0.95
CA ALA A 78 -24.44 -7.74 -2.14
C ALA A 78 -23.91 -6.30 -2.04
N TYR A 79 -23.99 -5.64 -0.86
CA TYR A 79 -23.45 -4.29 -0.71
C TYR A 79 -21.92 -4.26 -0.58
N ALA A 80 -21.29 -5.36 -0.13
CA ALA A 80 -19.85 -5.42 0.07
C ALA A 80 -19.08 -5.22 -1.26
N ALA A 81 -19.56 -5.80 -2.36
CA ALA A 81 -18.94 -5.71 -3.68
C ALA A 81 -18.81 -4.26 -4.22
N PRO A 82 -19.88 -3.43 -4.29
CA PRO A 82 -19.78 -2.06 -4.76
C PRO A 82 -18.96 -1.16 -3.83
N LEU A 83 -19.01 -1.39 -2.51
CA LEU A 83 -18.18 -0.66 -1.54
C LEU A 83 -16.70 -0.98 -1.75
N LEU A 84 -16.36 -2.24 -2.00
CA LEU A 84 -15.01 -2.66 -2.35
C LEU A 84 -14.55 -1.99 -3.65
N LEU A 85 -15.38 -2.03 -4.71
CA LEU A 85 -15.08 -1.39 -5.99
C LEU A 85 -14.87 0.13 -5.86
N LEU A 86 -15.67 0.81 -5.05
CA LEU A 86 -15.50 2.25 -4.80
C LEU A 86 -14.18 2.54 -4.09
N SER A 87 -13.81 1.71 -3.11
CA SER A 87 -12.54 1.85 -2.40
C SER A 87 -11.34 1.60 -3.30
N GLN A 88 -11.43 0.60 -4.18
CA GLN A 88 -10.41 0.26 -5.16
C GLN A 88 -10.24 1.36 -6.21
N ASN A 89 -11.32 1.94 -6.73
CA ASN A 89 -11.23 3.05 -7.70
C ASN A 89 -10.52 4.27 -7.08
N ARG A 90 -10.81 4.58 -5.81
CA ARG A 90 -10.10 5.66 -5.08
C ARG A 90 -8.63 5.35 -4.81
N GLN A 91 -8.27 4.09 -4.56
CA GLN A 91 -6.87 3.68 -4.42
C GLN A 91 -6.14 3.80 -5.76
N ALA A 92 -6.72 3.28 -6.84
CA ALA A 92 -6.16 3.32 -8.18
C ALA A 92 -5.89 4.75 -8.66
N GLU A 93 -6.80 5.69 -8.39
CA GLU A 93 -6.59 7.11 -8.74
C GLU A 93 -5.41 7.73 -7.96
N ARG A 94 -5.26 7.39 -6.68
CA ARG A 94 -4.09 7.84 -5.89
C ARG A 94 -2.80 7.25 -6.40
N ASP A 95 -2.81 5.96 -6.74
CA ASP A 95 -1.65 5.24 -7.26
C ASP A 95 -1.24 5.79 -8.62
N ARG A 96 -2.20 6.15 -9.47
CA ARG A 96 -1.94 6.81 -10.76
C ARG A 96 -1.24 8.16 -10.59
N ILE A 97 -1.76 9.04 -9.73
CA ILE A 97 -1.15 10.35 -9.46
C ILE A 97 0.27 10.17 -8.90
N LYS A 98 0.46 9.19 -8.02
CA LYS A 98 1.77 8.88 -7.45
C LYS A 98 2.73 8.39 -8.53
N ALA A 99 2.29 7.50 -9.43
CA ALA A 99 3.09 7.00 -10.54
C ALA A 99 3.49 8.11 -11.51
N GLU A 100 2.59 9.04 -11.85
CA GLU A 100 2.90 10.20 -12.70
C GLU A 100 3.93 11.13 -12.03
N HIS A 101 3.83 11.33 -10.71
CA HIS A 101 4.81 12.12 -9.96
C HIS A 101 6.17 11.43 -9.91
N ASP A 102 6.21 10.13 -9.60
CA ASP A 102 7.44 9.34 -9.54
C ASP A 102 8.12 9.30 -10.92
N PHE A 103 7.35 9.18 -12.00
CA PHE A 103 7.86 9.28 -13.37
C PHE A 103 8.52 10.63 -13.64
N ARG A 104 7.86 11.74 -13.27
CA ARG A 104 8.43 13.09 -13.45
C ARG A 104 9.70 13.30 -12.63
N VAL A 105 9.71 12.85 -11.38
CA VAL A 105 10.90 12.92 -10.51
C VAL A 105 12.05 12.12 -11.13
N ASN A 106 11.76 10.92 -11.66
CA ASN A 106 12.76 10.10 -12.33
C ASN A 106 13.31 10.75 -13.61
N GLN A 107 12.47 11.40 -14.41
CA GLN A 107 12.95 12.16 -15.57
C GLN A 107 13.85 13.33 -15.17
N LEU A 108 13.46 14.07 -14.13
CA LEU A 108 14.24 15.20 -13.62
C LEU A 108 15.57 14.75 -13.01
N SER A 109 15.59 13.63 -12.27
CA SER A 109 16.83 13.08 -11.72
C SER A 109 17.81 12.68 -12.82
N LEU A 110 17.32 12.05 -13.89
CA LEU A 110 18.13 11.72 -15.07
C LEU A 110 18.68 12.97 -15.76
N GLN A 111 17.85 14.01 -15.95
CA GLN A 111 18.31 15.27 -16.54
C GLN A 111 19.40 15.94 -15.72
N PHE A 112 19.24 15.99 -14.39
CA PHE A 112 20.27 16.53 -13.48
C PHE A 112 21.57 15.72 -13.55
N LEU A 113 21.48 14.39 -13.59
CA LEU A 113 22.64 13.52 -13.69
C LEU A 113 23.41 13.75 -15.00
N ILE A 114 22.72 13.87 -16.13
CA ILE A 114 23.33 14.17 -17.43
C ILE A 114 24.01 15.55 -17.43
N ALA A 115 23.34 16.56 -16.86
CA ALA A 115 23.89 17.90 -16.76
C ALA A 115 25.19 17.91 -15.93
N TRP A 116 25.17 17.25 -14.76
CA TRP A 116 26.34 17.15 -13.89
C TRP A 116 27.49 16.41 -14.55
N HIS A 117 27.20 15.31 -15.26
CA HIS A 117 28.22 14.56 -15.99
C HIS A 117 28.89 15.40 -17.09
N ARG A 118 28.11 16.25 -17.79
CA ARG A 118 28.64 17.15 -18.83
C ARG A 118 29.58 18.20 -18.27
N ASP A 119 29.29 18.74 -17.08
CA ASP A 119 30.12 19.77 -16.45
C ASP A 119 31.37 19.19 -15.78
N ALA A 120 31.28 17.97 -15.23
CA ALA A 120 32.40 17.30 -14.57
C ALA A 120 33.48 16.76 -15.53
N HIS A 121 33.10 16.42 -16.77
CA HIS A 121 34.01 15.81 -17.75
C HIS A 121 34.04 16.59 -19.08
N PRO A 122 35.23 16.93 -19.61
CA PRO A 122 35.35 17.53 -20.94
C PRO A 122 34.90 16.55 -22.04
N VAL A 123 34.41 17.12 -23.15
CA VAL A 123 33.90 16.35 -24.30
C VAL A 123 35.04 15.49 -24.87
N GLY A 124 34.93 14.16 -24.75
CA GLY A 124 35.97 13.20 -25.17
C GLY A 124 36.73 12.49 -24.04
N CYS A 125 36.31 12.65 -22.78
CA CYS A 125 36.95 11.96 -21.66
C CYS A 125 36.68 10.43 -21.69
N GLU A 126 37.74 9.61 -21.58
CA GLU A 126 37.68 8.14 -21.58
C GLU A 126 37.15 7.55 -20.25
N CYS A 127 36.65 8.39 -19.33
CA CYS A 127 36.16 7.95 -18.02
C CYS A 127 34.99 6.95 -18.12
N VAL A 128 34.07 7.10 -19.09
CA VAL A 128 32.93 6.19 -19.27
C VAL A 128 33.37 4.79 -19.71
N SER A 129 34.33 4.68 -20.64
CA SER A 129 34.81 3.36 -21.09
C SER A 129 35.61 2.64 -20.01
N LYS A 130 36.31 3.38 -19.15
CA LYS A 130 36.97 2.81 -17.97
C LYS A 130 36.00 2.43 -16.85
N LEU A 131 34.83 3.08 -16.78
CA LEU A 131 33.80 2.78 -15.78
C LEU A 131 32.92 1.58 -16.19
N GLY A 132 32.75 1.33 -17.49
CA GLY A 132 31.94 0.24 -18.04
C GLY A 132 32.18 -1.12 -17.37
N PRO A 133 33.42 -1.65 -17.32
CA PRO A 133 33.70 -2.95 -16.72
C PRO A 133 33.28 -3.04 -15.25
N ALA A 134 33.52 -1.98 -14.47
CA ALA A 134 33.14 -1.95 -13.06
C ALA A 134 31.62 -1.85 -12.84
N ALA A 135 30.91 -1.15 -13.74
CA ALA A 135 29.45 -1.08 -13.70
C ALA A 135 28.80 -2.40 -14.14
N ASP A 136 29.37 -3.06 -15.16
CA ASP A 136 28.93 -4.36 -15.65
C ASP A 136 29.13 -5.46 -14.59
N ASP A 137 30.27 -5.45 -13.88
CA ASP A 137 30.53 -6.35 -12.75
C ASP A 137 29.53 -6.13 -11.61
N ALA A 138 29.21 -4.86 -11.29
CA ALA A 138 28.22 -4.52 -10.26
C ALA A 138 26.79 -4.92 -10.67
N LEU A 139 26.43 -4.77 -11.94
CA LEU A 139 25.15 -5.22 -12.48
C LEU A 139 25.06 -6.75 -12.49
N ALA A 140 26.14 -7.46 -12.82
CA ALA A 140 26.18 -8.91 -12.77
C ALA A 140 26.07 -9.46 -11.34
N GLU A 141 26.62 -8.75 -10.35
CA GLU A 141 26.41 -9.07 -8.93
C GLU A 141 24.97 -8.81 -8.50
N LEU A 142 24.39 -7.66 -8.89
CA LEU A 142 23.01 -7.31 -8.58
C LEU A 142 22.01 -8.26 -9.23
N ASP A 143 22.28 -8.69 -10.47
CA ASP A 143 21.49 -9.69 -11.19
C ASP A 143 21.62 -11.07 -10.52
N ARG A 144 22.82 -11.46 -10.06
CA ARG A 144 22.99 -12.66 -9.23
C ARG A 144 22.20 -12.60 -7.93
N GLU A 145 22.07 -11.43 -7.30
CA GLU A 145 21.32 -11.25 -6.06
C GLU A 145 19.80 -11.12 -6.28
N LEU A 146 19.37 -10.59 -7.43
CA LEU A 146 17.97 -10.50 -7.83
C LEU A 146 17.41 -11.83 -8.38
N LEU A 147 18.24 -12.62 -9.09
CA LEU A 147 17.93 -13.97 -9.58
C LEU A 147 18.30 -15.07 -8.59
N ALA A 148 19.02 -14.74 -7.51
CA ALA A 148 19.10 -15.64 -6.36
C ALA A 148 17.65 -15.94 -5.93
N PRO A 149 17.27 -17.21 -5.80
CA PRO A 149 15.92 -17.54 -5.37
C PRO A 149 15.70 -16.85 -4.02
N THR A 150 14.85 -15.81 -4.01
CA THR A 150 14.40 -15.16 -2.79
C THR A 150 13.48 -16.13 -2.07
N SER A 151 14.05 -17.16 -1.46
CA SER A 151 13.34 -18.10 -0.60
C SER A 151 12.89 -17.45 0.71
N ASP A 152 13.36 -16.23 1.01
CA ASP A 152 13.30 -15.70 2.38
C ASP A 152 12.38 -14.47 2.56
N CYS A 153 11.78 -13.92 1.50
CA CYS A 153 11.00 -12.66 1.59
C CYS A 153 9.47 -12.81 1.48
N VAL A 154 8.91 -14.01 1.71
CA VAL A 154 7.47 -14.17 1.98
C VAL A 154 7.21 -14.62 3.43
N THR A 155 8.26 -14.95 4.20
CA THR A 155 8.13 -15.46 5.58
C THR A 155 8.60 -14.48 6.65
N ASN A 156 8.32 -13.18 6.55
CA ASN A 156 8.11 -12.37 7.76
C ASN A 156 7.51 -10.99 7.47
N GLY A 157 6.23 -10.81 7.78
CA GLY A 157 5.61 -9.50 7.88
C GLY A 157 6.08 -8.76 9.13
N GLN A 158 7.35 -8.38 9.22
CA GLN A 158 7.87 -7.73 10.43
C GLN A 158 8.86 -6.58 10.18
N GLN A 159 8.30 -5.37 10.24
CA GLN A 159 8.83 -4.20 10.97
C GLN A 159 10.17 -3.63 10.49
N VAL A 160 10.08 -2.59 9.66
CA VAL A 160 11.12 -1.55 9.58
C VAL A 160 11.16 -0.81 10.93
N LYS A 161 12.10 -1.19 11.80
CA LYS A 161 12.47 -0.42 12.99
C LYS A 161 13.27 0.82 12.55
N PRO A 162 12.88 2.05 12.95
CA PRO A 162 13.77 3.20 12.84
C PRO A 162 14.89 3.03 13.89
N GLY A 163 16.13 2.89 13.42
CA GLY A 163 17.32 2.86 14.25
C GLY A 163 17.48 4.17 15.01
N ALA A 164 17.44 4.07 16.33
CA ALA A 164 17.68 5.12 17.29
C ALA A 164 19.17 5.51 17.34
N THR A 165 19.41 6.82 17.39
CA THR A 165 20.34 7.51 18.29
C THR A 165 21.62 6.78 18.73
N ARG A 166 22.77 7.21 18.21
CA ARG A 166 23.88 7.75 19.02
C ARG A 166 24.82 8.61 18.19
#